data_AF-A0A1I8JDG6-F1
#
_entry.id   AF-A0A1I8JDG6-F1
#
_cell.length_a   1.000
_cell.length_b   1.000
_cell.length_c   1.000
_cell.angle_alpha   90.00
_cell.angle_beta   90.00
_cell.angle_gamma   90.00
#
_symmetry.space_group_name_H-M   'P 1'
#
loop_
_entity.id
_entity.type
_entity.pdbx_description
1 polymer ?
#
loop_
_entity_poly.entity_id
_entity_poly.type
_entity_poly.pdbx_seq_one_letter_code
_entity_poly.pdbx_strand_id
1 'polypeptide(L)'
;MKESCLKLTRILLVIFNVIFVVIGSGLCGAAIYVVLAEPPFSKEVPAIAKYVCIGLHGCLGLAGLLGVCTAVWPKKCMLASFVPIMIATYASHLALAASLIVNSALVKETIGESFDTWQRNYQYSNDGNAGLMDILHKRFYCCGGQSYRDYRGAAGGDTLQIPWSCCNSEKLGPTECEPKPYSLPFELAYDR
;
A
#
# COMPACT_ATOMS: atom_id res chain seq x y z
N MET A 1 -30.71 21.91 -22.21
CA MET A 1 -30.66 20.86 -21.16
C MET A 1 -29.81 19.64 -21.55
N LYS A 2 -29.98 19.05 -22.76
CA LYS A 2 -29.15 17.91 -23.23
C LYS A 2 -27.65 18.21 -23.35
N GLU A 3 -27.30 19.41 -23.83
CA GLU A 3 -25.90 19.90 -23.96
C GLU A 3 -25.13 19.94 -22.63
N SER A 4 -25.73 20.48 -21.57
CA SER A 4 -25.07 20.62 -20.26
C SER A 4 -24.87 19.27 -19.57
N CYS A 5 -25.85 18.36 -19.70
CA CYS A 5 -25.76 17.01 -19.15
C CYS A 5 -24.65 16.20 -19.83
N LEU A 6 -24.54 16.27 -21.17
CA LEU A 6 -23.52 15.56 -21.91
C LEU A 6 -22.10 16.07 -21.59
N LYS A 7 -21.94 17.39 -21.39
CA LYS A 7 -20.68 18.01 -20.94
C LYS A 7 -20.29 17.53 -19.54
N LEU A 8 -21.23 17.52 -18.60
CA LEU A 8 -20.98 17.06 -17.22
C LEU A 8 -20.53 15.59 -17.20
N THR A 9 -21.26 14.70 -17.88
CA THR A 9 -20.90 13.27 -17.93
C THR A 9 -19.52 13.05 -18.52
N ARG A 10 -19.16 13.78 -19.57
CA ARG A 10 -17.82 13.67 -20.19
C ARG A 10 -16.72 14.13 -19.24
N ILE A 11 -16.94 15.23 -18.51
CA ILE A 11 -15.99 15.75 -17.52
C ILE A 11 -15.82 14.74 -16.38
N LEU A 12 -16.92 14.21 -15.83
CA LEU A 12 -16.88 13.20 -14.76
C LEU A 12 -16.15 11.93 -15.21
N LEU A 13 -16.39 11.47 -16.45
CA LEU A 13 -15.70 10.34 -17.03
C LEU A 13 -14.19 10.59 -17.10
N VAL A 14 -13.75 11.76 -17.55
CA VAL A 14 -12.31 12.11 -17.60
C VAL A 14 -11.72 12.13 -16.20
N ILE A 15 -12.35 12.81 -15.24
CA ILE A 15 -11.84 12.93 -13.86
C ILE A 15 -11.66 11.55 -13.23
N PHE A 16 -12.70 10.70 -13.29
CA PHE A 16 -12.65 9.37 -12.70
C PHE A 16 -11.60 8.47 -13.34
N ASN A 17 -11.47 8.51 -14.67
CA ASN A 17 -10.46 7.72 -15.36
C ASN A 17 -9.03 8.24 -15.11
N VAL A 18 -8.83 9.55 -14.97
CA VAL A 18 -7.53 10.11 -14.54
C VAL A 18 -7.15 9.61 -13.14
N ILE A 19 -8.11 9.57 -12.21
CA ILE A 19 -7.88 9.01 -10.87
C ILE A 19 -7.43 7.54 -10.98
N PHE A 20 -8.06 6.75 -11.85
CA PHE A 20 -7.66 5.36 -12.10
C PHE A 20 -6.26 5.21 -12.70
N VAL A 21 -5.86 6.11 -13.60
CA VAL A 21 -4.49 6.15 -14.11
C VAL A 21 -3.51 6.41 -12.97
N VAL A 22 -3.77 7.42 -12.15
CA VAL A 22 -2.86 7.81 -11.04
C VAL A 22 -2.75 6.69 -10.01
N ILE A 23 -3.87 6.14 -9.56
CA ILE A 23 -3.88 5.06 -8.57
C ILE A 23 -3.27 3.78 -9.15
N GLY A 24 -3.70 3.38 -10.35
CA GLY A 24 -3.21 2.16 -11.00
C GLY A 24 -1.71 2.19 -11.28
N SER A 25 -1.20 3.30 -11.83
CA SER A 25 0.24 3.47 -12.08
C SER A 25 1.04 3.56 -10.78
N GLY A 26 0.54 4.27 -9.77
CA GLY A 26 1.20 4.37 -8.46
C GLY A 26 1.34 3.02 -7.76
N LEU A 27 0.24 2.25 -7.70
CA LEU A 27 0.24 0.93 -7.05
C LEU A 27 1.03 -0.10 -7.87
N CYS A 28 0.95 -0.07 -9.20
CA CYS A 28 1.76 -0.93 -10.06
C CYS A 28 3.26 -0.62 -9.90
N GLY A 29 3.63 0.67 -9.88
CA GLY A 29 5.00 1.10 -9.64
C GLY A 29 5.54 0.67 -8.28
N ALA A 30 4.73 0.79 -7.22
CA ALA A 30 5.07 0.29 -5.89
C ALA A 30 5.28 -1.23 -5.88
N ALA A 31 4.41 -2.00 -6.57
CA ALA A 31 4.56 -3.44 -6.66
C ALA A 31 5.82 -3.86 -7.44
N ILE A 32 6.16 -3.15 -8.52
CA ILE A 32 7.42 -3.34 -9.26
C ILE A 32 8.62 -3.02 -8.37
N TYR A 33 8.55 -1.92 -7.61
CA TYR A 33 9.60 -1.56 -6.66
C TYR A 33 9.85 -2.68 -5.64
N VAL A 34 8.81 -3.28 -5.08
CA VAL A 34 8.93 -4.43 -4.16
C VAL A 34 9.59 -5.65 -4.81
N VAL A 35 9.35 -5.89 -6.10
CA VAL A 35 10.01 -6.97 -6.85
C VAL A 35 11.51 -6.68 -7.05
N LEU A 36 11.86 -5.43 -7.31
CA LEU A 36 13.25 -5.00 -7.55
C LEU A 36 14.05 -4.72 -6.28
N ALA A 37 13.36 -4.54 -5.15
CA ALA A 37 14.00 -4.28 -3.87
C ALA A 37 14.85 -5.47 -3.40
N GLU A 38 15.89 -5.15 -2.64
CA GLU A 38 16.88 -6.09 -2.11
C GLU A 38 16.24 -7.27 -1.35
N PRO A 39 16.94 -8.41 -1.21
CA PRO A 39 16.37 -9.70 -0.83
C PRO A 39 15.70 -9.84 0.55
N PRO A 40 15.81 -8.98 1.58
CA PRO A 40 14.81 -9.04 2.64
C PRO A 40 13.45 -8.60 2.08
N PHE A 41 13.40 -7.64 1.14
CA PHE A 41 12.16 -7.05 0.65
C PHE A 41 11.33 -7.87 -0.32
N SER A 42 12.00 -8.44 -1.29
CA SER A 42 11.32 -9.28 -2.25
C SER A 42 10.91 -10.64 -1.70
N LYS A 43 11.52 -11.16 -0.61
CA LYS A 43 11.26 -12.53 -0.13
C LYS A 43 10.04 -12.66 0.79
N GLU A 44 9.81 -11.70 1.67
CA GLU A 44 8.71 -11.77 2.64
C GLU A 44 7.34 -11.60 1.98
N VAL A 45 7.25 -10.91 0.83
CA VAL A 45 5.99 -10.83 0.09
C VAL A 45 5.84 -12.07 -0.80
N PRO A 46 4.72 -12.83 -0.66
CA PRO A 46 4.45 -13.98 -1.52
C PRO A 46 4.57 -13.63 -3.00
N ALA A 47 5.27 -14.48 -3.77
CA ALA A 47 5.48 -14.25 -5.20
C ALA A 47 4.18 -13.98 -5.96
N ILE A 48 3.14 -14.79 -5.66
CA ILE A 48 1.81 -14.66 -6.25
C ILE A 48 1.21 -13.27 -5.95
N ALA A 49 1.34 -12.78 -4.72
CA ALA A 49 0.80 -11.48 -4.33
C ALA A 49 1.46 -10.33 -5.13
N LYS A 50 2.79 -10.38 -5.32
CA LYS A 50 3.52 -9.37 -6.10
C LYS A 50 3.03 -9.30 -7.55
N TYR A 51 2.95 -10.43 -8.24
CA TYR A 51 2.54 -10.47 -9.65
C TYR A 51 1.04 -10.16 -9.84
N VAL A 52 0.18 -10.61 -8.93
CA VAL A 52 -1.24 -10.25 -8.94
C VAL A 52 -1.41 -8.74 -8.74
N CYS A 53 -0.66 -8.12 -7.81
CA CYS A 53 -0.70 -6.69 -7.56
C CYS A 53 -0.28 -5.88 -8.80
N ILE A 54 0.82 -6.29 -9.47
CA ILE A 54 1.28 -5.69 -10.74
C ILE A 54 0.22 -5.81 -11.83
N GLY A 55 -0.31 -7.02 -12.05
CA GLY A 55 -1.30 -7.27 -13.10
C GLY A 55 -2.60 -6.51 -12.87
N LEU A 56 -3.14 -6.58 -11.65
CA LEU A 56 -4.41 -5.96 -11.29
C LEU A 56 -4.36 -4.43 -11.41
N HIS A 57 -3.34 -3.79 -10.83
CA HIS A 57 -3.21 -2.34 -10.87
C HIS A 57 -2.65 -1.81 -12.19
N GLY A 58 -1.84 -2.61 -12.90
CA GLY A 58 -1.46 -2.32 -14.28
C GLY A 58 -2.69 -2.28 -15.20
N CYS A 59 -3.56 -3.30 -15.13
CA CYS A 59 -4.83 -3.31 -15.86
C CYS A 59 -5.73 -2.13 -15.47
N LEU A 60 -5.80 -1.76 -14.19
CA LEU A 60 -6.55 -0.58 -13.73
C LEU A 60 -6.02 0.72 -14.36
N GLY A 61 -4.70 0.91 -14.38
CA GLY A 61 -4.07 2.07 -15.00
C GLY A 61 -4.32 2.13 -16.51
N LEU A 62 -4.18 0.99 -17.21
CA LEU A 62 -4.47 0.87 -18.63
C LEU A 62 -5.94 1.15 -18.95
N ALA A 63 -6.86 0.62 -18.14
CA ALA A 63 -8.28 0.88 -18.28
C ALA A 63 -8.57 2.38 -18.10
N GLY A 64 -7.96 3.04 -17.12
CA GLY A 64 -8.03 4.50 -16.96
C GLY A 64 -7.53 5.28 -18.18
N LEU A 65 -6.39 4.88 -18.76
CA LEU A 65 -5.84 5.53 -19.96
C LEU A 65 -6.81 5.40 -21.14
N LEU A 66 -7.36 4.20 -21.37
CA LEU A 66 -8.37 3.96 -22.40
C LEU A 66 -9.62 4.81 -22.14
N GLY A 67 -10.03 4.97 -20.88
CA GLY A 67 -11.15 5.82 -20.49
C GLY A 67 -10.93 7.29 -20.85
N VAL A 68 -9.73 7.84 -20.60
CA VAL A 68 -9.38 9.20 -21.05
C VAL A 68 -9.38 9.27 -22.58
N CYS A 69 -8.79 8.28 -23.27
CA CYS A 69 -8.78 8.23 -24.73
C CYS A 69 -10.21 8.21 -25.32
N THR A 70 -11.14 7.43 -24.75
CA THR A 70 -12.54 7.39 -25.24
C THR A 70 -13.23 8.73 -25.09
N ALA A 71 -12.90 9.47 -24.04
CA ALA A 71 -13.42 10.80 -23.83
C ALA A 71 -12.87 11.81 -24.84
N VAL A 72 -11.63 11.69 -25.31
CA VAL A 72 -11.06 12.62 -26.31
C VAL A 72 -11.42 12.19 -27.75
N TRP A 73 -11.41 10.89 -28.03
CA TRP A 73 -11.59 10.30 -29.37
C TRP A 73 -12.83 9.41 -29.39
N PRO A 74 -14.03 9.99 -29.57
CA PRO A 74 -15.29 9.24 -29.51
C PRO A 74 -15.48 8.36 -30.75
N LYS A 75 -14.82 7.20 -30.77
CA LYS A 75 -15.00 6.15 -31.78
C LYS A 75 -15.77 4.99 -31.16
N LYS A 76 -16.82 4.52 -31.84
CA LYS A 76 -17.72 3.46 -31.33
C LYS A 76 -16.98 2.17 -30.97
N CYS A 77 -15.98 1.75 -31.75
CA CYS A 77 -15.15 0.58 -31.44
C CYS A 77 -14.37 0.72 -30.13
N MET A 78 -13.87 1.92 -29.82
CA MET A 78 -13.04 2.15 -28.63
C MET A 78 -13.88 2.15 -27.35
N LEU A 79 -15.12 2.62 -27.43
CA LEU A 79 -16.08 2.50 -26.33
C LEU A 79 -16.51 1.04 -26.11
N ALA A 80 -16.73 0.30 -27.20
CA ALA A 80 -17.13 -1.11 -27.14
C ALA A 80 -16.07 -2.01 -26.50
N SER A 81 -14.78 -1.73 -26.69
CA SER A 81 -13.69 -2.45 -26.02
C SER A 81 -13.46 -1.98 -24.57
N PHE A 82 -13.69 -0.71 -24.28
CA PHE A 82 -13.46 -0.14 -22.95
C PHE A 82 -14.42 -0.67 -21.88
N VAL A 83 -15.72 -0.72 -22.19
CA VAL A 83 -16.76 -1.16 -21.24
C VAL A 83 -16.48 -2.55 -20.64
N PRO A 84 -16.22 -3.62 -21.42
CA PRO A 84 -15.95 -4.93 -20.84
C PRO A 84 -14.66 -4.99 -20.01
N ILE A 85 -13.59 -4.27 -20.42
CA ILE A 85 -12.33 -4.20 -19.67
C ILE A 85 -12.55 -3.54 -18.30
N MET A 86 -13.33 -2.46 -18.25
CA MET A 86 -13.68 -1.78 -17.01
C MET A 86 -14.50 -2.66 -16.08
N ILE A 87 -15.52 -3.35 -16.63
CA ILE A 87 -16.35 -4.28 -15.86
C ILE A 87 -15.50 -5.41 -15.27
N ALA A 88 -14.62 -6.02 -16.07
CA ALA A 88 -13.73 -7.08 -15.62
C ALA A 88 -12.78 -6.59 -14.52
N THR A 89 -12.21 -5.40 -14.69
CA THR A 89 -11.32 -4.79 -13.69
C THR A 89 -12.06 -4.52 -12.39
N TYR A 90 -13.24 -3.91 -12.44
CA TYR A 90 -14.02 -3.65 -11.22
C TYR A 90 -14.48 -4.94 -10.53
N ALA A 91 -14.94 -5.93 -11.29
CA ALA A 91 -15.30 -7.23 -10.75
C ALA A 91 -14.12 -7.93 -10.05
N SER A 92 -12.92 -7.86 -10.63
CA SER A 92 -11.71 -8.42 -9.99
C SER A 92 -11.33 -7.73 -8.68
N HIS A 93 -11.48 -6.40 -8.59
CA HIS A 93 -11.23 -5.66 -7.34
C HIS A 93 -12.28 -5.98 -6.26
N LEU A 94 -13.55 -6.12 -6.64
CA LEU A 94 -14.60 -6.55 -5.71
C LEU A 94 -14.38 -7.99 -5.22
N ALA A 95 -13.98 -8.89 -6.12
CA ALA A 95 -13.65 -10.27 -5.74
C ALA A 95 -12.45 -10.30 -4.78
N LEU A 96 -11.39 -9.53 -5.08
CA LEU A 96 -10.24 -9.40 -4.19
C LEU A 96 -10.65 -8.84 -2.82
N ALA A 97 -11.42 -7.75 -2.78
CA ALA A 97 -11.89 -7.16 -1.52
C ALA A 97 -12.72 -8.14 -0.70
N ALA A 98 -13.64 -8.88 -1.33
CA ALA A 98 -14.43 -9.91 -0.67
C ALA A 98 -13.54 -11.04 -0.14
N SER A 99 -12.57 -11.51 -0.92
CA SER A 99 -11.61 -12.53 -0.49
C SER A 99 -10.77 -12.08 0.70
N LEU A 100 -10.34 -10.81 0.74
CA LEU A 100 -9.59 -10.24 1.86
C LEU A 100 -10.42 -10.16 3.14
N ILE A 101 -11.70 -9.81 3.04
CA ILE A 101 -12.61 -9.73 4.20
C ILE A 101 -12.89 -11.13 4.75
N VAL A 102 -13.23 -12.08 3.88
CA VAL A 102 -13.56 -13.47 4.27
C VAL A 102 -12.35 -14.16 4.90
N ASN A 103 -11.15 -13.95 4.34
CA ASN A 103 -9.91 -14.53 4.84
C ASN A 103 -9.14 -13.56 5.75
N SER A 104 -9.82 -12.61 6.37
CA SER A 104 -9.17 -11.52 7.14
C SER A 104 -8.26 -12.04 8.25
N ALA A 105 -8.61 -13.14 8.92
CA ALA A 105 -7.75 -13.75 9.93
C ALA A 105 -6.42 -14.26 9.34
N LEU A 106 -6.49 -15.04 8.26
CA LEU A 106 -5.31 -15.57 7.57
C LEU A 106 -4.44 -14.44 6.98
N VAL A 107 -5.08 -13.42 6.42
CA VAL A 107 -4.40 -12.25 5.87
C VAL A 107 -3.69 -11.48 6.97
N LYS A 108 -4.33 -11.27 8.14
CA LYS A 108 -3.72 -10.62 9.30
C LYS A 108 -2.50 -11.39 9.80
N GLU A 109 -2.59 -12.71 9.87
CA GLU A 109 -1.47 -13.59 10.27
C GLU A 109 -0.31 -13.49 9.26
N THR A 110 -0.59 -13.67 7.97
CA THR A 110 0.42 -13.65 6.90
C THR A 110 1.14 -12.29 6.83
N ILE A 111 0.38 -11.20 6.91
CA ILE A 111 0.93 -9.84 6.91
C ILE A 111 1.71 -9.59 8.20
N GLY A 112 1.21 -10.06 9.34
CA GLY A 112 1.87 -9.94 10.64
C GLY A 112 3.23 -10.65 10.67
N GLU A 113 3.30 -11.90 10.21
CA GLU A 113 4.56 -12.66 10.12
C GLU A 113 5.58 -11.99 9.19
N SER A 114 5.10 -11.51 8.05
CA SER A 114 5.93 -10.73 7.14
C SER A 114 6.47 -9.50 7.88
N PHE A 115 5.60 -8.72 8.53
CA PHE A 115 5.92 -7.51 9.30
C PHE A 115 6.97 -7.75 10.39
N ASP A 116 6.82 -8.79 11.18
CA ASP A 116 7.81 -9.16 12.19
C ASP A 116 9.18 -9.47 11.58
N THR A 117 9.19 -10.17 10.44
CA THR A 117 10.43 -10.52 9.75
C THR A 117 11.08 -9.28 9.13
N TRP A 118 10.28 -8.37 8.56
CA TRP A 118 10.72 -7.06 8.09
C TRP A 118 11.41 -6.25 9.16
N GLN A 119 10.79 -6.21 10.34
CA GLN A 119 11.26 -5.46 11.48
C GLN A 119 12.60 -6.01 12.01
N ARG A 120 12.73 -7.34 12.09
CA ARG A 120 13.99 -7.99 12.47
C ARG A 120 15.10 -7.71 11.46
N ASN A 121 14.79 -7.79 10.17
CA ASN A 121 15.75 -7.52 9.09
C ASN A 121 16.17 -6.03 9.04
N TYR A 122 15.30 -5.11 9.41
CA TYR A 122 15.63 -3.68 9.57
C TYR A 122 16.71 -3.45 10.64
N GLN A 123 16.67 -4.19 11.75
CA GLN A 123 17.61 -3.98 12.85
C GLN A 123 19.00 -4.60 12.62
N TYR A 124 19.08 -5.63 11.77
CA TYR A 124 20.33 -6.33 11.48
C TYR A 124 21.09 -5.71 10.29
N SER A 125 20.42 -4.90 9.47
CA SER A 125 20.96 -4.33 8.24
C SER A 125 21.07 -2.80 8.36
N ASN A 126 22.26 -2.21 8.20
CA ASN A 126 22.41 -0.76 7.97
C ASN A 126 21.95 -0.32 6.56
N ASP A 127 21.36 -1.24 5.79
CA ASP A 127 21.11 -1.11 4.37
C ASP A 127 19.60 -0.94 4.08
N GLY A 128 19.27 -0.10 3.09
CA GLY A 128 18.03 -0.02 2.29
C GLY A 128 16.67 -0.01 3.03
N ASN A 129 16.36 -1.07 3.77
CA ASN A 129 15.16 -1.25 4.58
C ASN A 129 15.02 -0.19 5.68
N ALA A 130 16.15 0.37 6.12
CA ALA A 130 16.19 1.52 7.02
C ALA A 130 15.26 2.66 6.56
N GLY A 131 15.21 2.91 5.25
CA GLY A 131 14.38 3.97 4.68
C GLY A 131 12.88 3.69 4.77
N LEU A 132 12.43 2.46 4.48
CA LEU A 132 11.00 2.18 4.38
C LEU A 132 10.32 2.12 5.74
N MET A 133 10.90 1.44 6.73
CA MET A 133 10.29 1.41 8.06
C MET A 133 10.34 2.79 8.72
N ASP A 134 11.38 3.59 8.47
CA ASP A 134 11.40 4.98 8.91
C ASP A 134 10.28 5.81 8.31
N ILE A 135 10.00 5.63 7.02
CA ILE A 135 8.86 6.25 6.35
C ILE A 135 7.55 5.75 6.97
N LEU A 136 7.43 4.45 7.22
CA LEU A 136 6.23 3.85 7.78
C LEU A 136 5.93 4.41 9.18
N HIS A 137 6.92 4.40 10.08
CA HIS A 137 6.82 4.96 11.42
C HIS A 137 6.42 6.44 11.40
N LYS A 138 7.03 7.23 10.50
CA LYS A 138 6.73 8.67 10.37
C LYS A 138 5.37 8.94 9.72
N ARG A 139 4.95 8.11 8.76
CA ARG A 139 3.73 8.33 7.98
C ARG A 139 2.48 7.88 8.71
N PHE A 140 2.56 6.73 9.37
CA PHE A 140 1.44 6.12 10.08
C PHE A 140 1.45 6.43 11.58
N TYR A 141 2.47 7.16 12.07
CA TYR A 141 2.63 7.43 13.50
C TYR A 141 2.51 6.14 14.32
N CYS A 142 3.29 5.13 13.92
CA CYS A 142 3.35 3.84 14.59
C CYS A 142 4.80 3.46 14.92
N CYS A 143 4.96 2.51 15.83
CA CYS A 143 6.26 1.92 16.11
C CYS A 143 6.09 0.47 16.54
N GLY A 144 6.65 -0.44 15.76
CA GLY A 144 6.44 -1.87 15.93
C GLY A 144 5.18 -2.35 15.21
N GLY A 145 4.94 -3.66 15.24
CA GLY A 145 3.75 -4.27 14.65
C GLY A 145 2.54 -4.13 15.57
N GLN A 146 2.77 -4.35 16.86
CA GLN A 146 1.79 -4.20 17.95
C GLN A 146 2.25 -3.17 18.98
N SER A 147 3.56 -3.11 19.25
CA SER A 147 4.13 -2.23 20.26
C SER A 147 5.58 -1.87 19.95
N TYR A 148 6.05 -0.74 20.49
CA TYR A 148 7.48 -0.41 20.46
C TYR A 148 8.34 -1.50 21.16
N ARG A 149 7.73 -2.33 22.01
CA ARG A 149 8.37 -3.46 22.70
C ARG A 149 8.75 -4.60 21.75
N ASP A 150 8.20 -4.64 20.54
CA ASP A 150 8.51 -5.64 19.52
C ASP A 150 9.99 -5.56 19.06
N TYR A 151 10.65 -4.44 19.38
CA TYR A 151 12.08 -4.23 19.16
C TYR A 151 12.98 -4.77 20.28
N ARG A 152 12.43 -5.31 21.37
CA ARG A 152 13.20 -5.93 22.47
C ARG A 152 13.84 -7.23 21.99
N GLY A 153 15.09 -7.51 22.39
CA GLY A 153 15.76 -8.77 22.03
C GLY A 153 16.48 -8.77 20.69
N ALA A 154 16.22 -7.76 19.85
CA ALA A 154 16.71 -7.73 18.48
C ALA A 154 18.24 -7.59 18.33
N ALA A 155 18.91 -7.01 19.32
CA ALA A 155 20.37 -6.87 19.36
C ALA A 155 21.08 -8.02 20.12
N GLY A 156 20.36 -9.12 20.43
CA GLY A 156 20.95 -10.28 21.13
C GLY A 156 21.03 -10.15 22.65
N GLY A 157 20.07 -9.45 23.29
CA GLY A 157 19.96 -9.33 24.76
C GLY A 157 18.66 -8.66 25.20
N ASP A 158 18.40 -8.55 26.51
CA ASP A 158 17.15 -7.97 27.07
C ASP A 158 17.00 -6.45 26.90
N THR A 159 17.94 -5.80 26.21
CA THR A 159 17.94 -4.36 25.96
C THR A 159 16.94 -3.99 24.87
N LEU A 160 16.08 -3.02 25.17
CA LEU A 160 15.15 -2.42 24.21
C LEU A 160 15.88 -1.36 23.38
N GLN A 161 16.07 -1.61 22.08
CA GLN A 161 16.64 -0.64 21.15
C GLN A 161 15.62 -0.33 20.06
N ILE A 162 15.03 0.87 20.12
CA ILE A 162 14.03 1.33 19.15
C ILE A 162 14.67 2.21 18.06
N PRO A 163 14.18 2.18 16.82
CA PRO A 163 14.67 3.03 15.74
C PRO A 163 14.55 4.53 16.03
N TRP A 164 15.44 5.35 15.45
CA TRP A 164 15.38 6.80 15.62
C TRP A 164 14.08 7.42 15.07
N SER A 165 13.53 6.85 14.00
CA SER A 165 12.22 7.25 13.46
C SER A 165 11.09 7.12 14.49
N CYS A 166 11.24 6.19 15.44
CA CYS A 166 10.33 5.98 16.54
C CYS A 166 10.59 6.89 17.77
N CYS A 167 11.69 7.64 17.77
CA CYS A 167 12.14 8.37 18.94
C CYS A 167 11.49 9.75 19.07
N ASN A 168 11.08 10.14 20.28
CA ASN A 168 10.70 11.52 20.53
C ASN A 168 11.95 12.40 20.65
N SER A 169 12.17 13.28 19.68
CA SER A 169 13.35 14.16 19.62
C SER A 169 13.41 15.20 20.76
N GLU A 170 12.30 15.43 21.47
CA GLU A 170 12.21 16.41 22.57
C GLU A 170 12.66 15.87 23.92
N LYS A 171 12.80 14.55 24.07
CA LYS A 171 13.22 13.89 25.32
C LYS A 171 14.41 12.96 25.07
N LEU A 172 15.51 13.57 24.64
CA LEU A 172 16.74 12.84 24.34
C LEU A 172 17.64 12.77 25.58
N GLY A 173 17.54 11.69 26.35
CA GLY A 173 18.56 11.33 27.34
C GLY A 173 19.78 10.69 26.68
N PRO A 174 20.96 10.67 27.33
CA PRO A 174 22.19 10.12 26.76
C PRO A 174 22.14 8.60 26.47
N THR A 175 21.15 7.88 27.00
CA THR A 175 21.01 6.41 26.85
C THR A 175 19.57 5.90 26.71
N GLU A 176 18.56 6.77 26.81
CA GLU A 176 17.15 6.37 26.75
C GLU A 176 16.36 7.27 25.80
N CYS A 177 15.82 6.63 24.77
CA CYS A 177 14.87 7.22 23.85
C CYS A 177 13.45 6.90 24.34
N GLU A 178 12.66 7.92 24.66
CA GLU A 178 11.24 7.73 24.97
C GLU A 178 10.45 7.54 23.66
N PRO A 179 9.63 6.48 23.51
CA PRO A 179 8.82 6.30 22.32
C PRO A 179 7.81 7.45 22.21
N LYS A 180 7.55 7.93 20.99
CA LYS A 180 6.49 8.92 20.77
C LYS A 180 5.16 8.40 21.36
N PRO A 181 4.29 9.29 21.88
CA PRO A 181 2.93 8.89 22.27
C PRO A 181 2.15 8.52 21.00
N TYR A 182 2.26 7.27 20.57
CA TYR A 182 1.56 6.79 19.40
C TYR A 182 0.07 6.73 19.71
N SER A 183 -0.71 7.51 18.97
CA SER A 183 -2.16 7.49 19.05
C SER A 183 -2.70 6.24 18.35
N LEU A 184 -2.95 5.22 19.17
CA LEU A 184 -3.92 4.13 19.02
C LEU A 184 -3.68 3.10 17.87
N PRO A 185 -3.97 1.81 18.14
CA PRO A 185 -3.89 0.74 17.14
C PRO A 185 -4.88 0.98 16.00
N PHE A 186 -4.52 0.50 14.81
CA PHE A 186 -5.31 0.51 13.57
C PHE A 186 -6.75 -0.04 13.74
N GLU A 187 -6.98 -0.87 14.77
CA GLU A 187 -8.29 -1.45 15.11
C GLU A 187 -9.36 -0.41 15.51
N LEU A 188 -9.01 0.80 15.97
CA LEU A 188 -10.01 1.84 16.32
C LEU A 188 -10.40 2.76 15.16
N ALA A 189 -9.77 2.61 13.99
CA ALA A 189 -10.06 3.43 12.81
C ALA A 189 -11.08 2.76 11.84
N TYR A 190 -11.33 1.45 11.98
CA TYR A 190 -12.28 0.71 11.14
C TYR A 190 -13.70 0.63 11.73
N ASP A 191 -13.87 0.93 13.02
CA ASP A 191 -15.15 0.85 13.73
C ASP A 191 -15.83 2.23 13.88
N ARG A 192 -15.78 3.05 12.82
CA ARG A 192 -16.58 4.27 12.69
C ARG A 192 -17.07 4.47 11.26
#